data_AF-A0A7E4VEM7-F1
#
_entry.id   AF-A0A7E4VEM7-F1
#
_cell.length_a   1.000
_cell.length_b   1.000
_cell.length_c   1.000
_cell.angle_alpha   90.00
_cell.angle_beta   90.00
_cell.angle_gamma   90.00
#
_symmetry.space_group_name_H-M   'P 1'
#
loop_
_entity.id
_entity.type
_entity.pdbx_description
1 polymer ?
#
loop_
_entity_poly.entity_id
_entity_poly.type
_entity_poly.pdbx_seq_one_letter_code
_entity_poly.pdbx_strand_id
1 'polypeptide(L)'
;MTSKMFATRNSEDIISVISPPQSTSAFRSRPSLTSQRSNDSAISSGANSDSDETVNSIINDVVDFESERSTSFDSGCYSDEAFNSEEFATAQNLAKAWKMCAEFRRRVEDGKDTTSIEQSIQREIAYVKKFVRNNDWPVSHEIRSDIWRILCHTKDYDAQKTTYHQQLEDLTKSGVKQLQPLFLSFDGIVVCDHGLKEQGAVTLQRLLIVVECVRPEIRYVPILYPLCAMFLHYMEPEDTFACVMRLLSQGNGFMLQSEVAVYASAHTTLALLKKHKKKVYQALKTKVGTSDDEKLAEIFKDWSAWVFKYLPYAYLVRVLDCFLVEGHKMLLRVVLSLTYLWYKEKGKSTLPSSVAAGSVDEKLDAVREEIIQVVRDCPISISTLLDICTSIRNFKFSTVQRLQADFELKHRDKINLERSMKSQLSPTRTMYTQAFSSAIIDCEVASEIMNALPTRFQLETPSLLFRLSENGVSFTQLWNLIDQAEQSILIIKSTKNEVFGAYCSASWSERRDFHERTRSKYFGTGESFVWYADRSIGLPRIFHWAGTSSDHPDDCPQMFMTANDRLLIVGSGGGDAISIRDELTSGLSYACNTFSSPALVPGNAFEIAELEVFSVVSSVD
;
A
#
# COMPACT_ATOMS: atom_id res chain seq x y z
N MET A 1 -26.47 -19.87 -7.56
CA MET A 1 -26.99 -20.34 -6.26
C MET A 1 -25.80 -20.65 -5.36
N THR A 2 -25.89 -20.30 -4.06
CA THR A 2 -24.88 -20.41 -2.95
C THR A 2 -23.56 -19.64 -3.17
N SER A 3 -23.19 -18.52 -2.52
CA SER A 3 -23.37 -17.92 -1.17
C SER A 3 -22.47 -18.49 -0.05
N LYS A 4 -21.60 -17.59 0.48
CA LYS A 4 -20.93 -17.51 1.80
C LYS A 4 -19.81 -18.49 2.17
N MET A 5 -18.61 -17.94 2.45
CA MET A 5 -18.03 -17.76 3.81
C MET A 5 -16.54 -17.35 3.71
N PHE A 6 -16.20 -16.12 4.11
CA PHE A 6 -14.95 -15.84 4.81
C PHE A 6 -15.26 -14.79 5.87
N ALA A 7 -15.10 -15.20 7.13
CA ALA A 7 -15.41 -14.43 8.31
C ALA A 7 -14.33 -13.37 8.54
N THR A 8 -14.73 -12.11 8.52
CA THR A 8 -14.04 -11.01 9.21
C THR A 8 -14.13 -11.25 10.70
N ARG A 9 -12.98 -11.34 11.40
CA ARG A 9 -12.94 -11.24 12.86
C ARG A 9 -12.85 -9.77 13.24
N ASN A 10 -13.72 -9.40 14.16
CA ASN A 10 -14.06 -8.07 14.62
C ASN A 10 -12.86 -7.22 15.08
N SER A 11 -12.91 -5.95 14.68
CA SER A 11 -12.14 -4.81 15.17
C SER A 11 -12.95 -4.02 16.21
N GLU A 12 -13.39 -4.70 17.27
CA GLU A 12 -14.00 -4.08 18.44
C GLU A 12 -13.28 -4.64 19.67
N ASP A 13 -12.27 -3.90 20.14
CA ASP A 13 -11.76 -3.88 21.54
C ASP A 13 -10.41 -3.15 21.61
N ILE A 14 -10.37 -1.86 21.23
CA ILE A 14 -9.27 -0.95 21.63
C ILE A 14 -9.86 0.43 21.94
N ILE A 15 -10.65 0.51 23.01
CA ILE A 15 -10.89 1.78 23.72
C ILE A 15 -10.82 1.48 25.21
N SER A 16 -9.65 1.71 25.83
CA SER A 16 -9.54 2.45 27.10
C SER A 16 -8.13 2.41 27.71
N VAL A 17 -7.78 3.55 28.32
CA VAL A 17 -6.78 3.77 29.38
C VAL A 17 -5.33 4.09 28.95
N ILE A 18 -5.06 5.39 28.78
CA ILE A 18 -3.76 6.00 29.05
C ILE A 18 -3.82 6.57 30.48
N SER A 19 -2.96 6.09 31.38
CA SER A 19 -2.55 6.77 32.62
C SER A 19 -1.16 6.26 33.06
N PRO A 20 -0.30 7.11 33.65
CA PRO A 20 1.11 6.81 33.89
C PRO A 20 1.31 5.88 35.11
N PRO A 21 2.39 5.07 35.17
CA PRO A 21 2.58 4.11 36.25
C PRO A 21 3.09 4.80 37.52
N GLN A 22 2.36 4.64 38.61
CA GLN A 22 2.89 4.82 39.97
C GLN A 22 3.54 3.53 40.46
N SER A 23 4.67 3.70 41.14
CA SER A 23 5.45 2.67 41.80
C SER A 23 4.66 1.94 42.88
N THR A 24 4.76 0.62 42.95
CA THR A 24 4.81 -0.13 44.22
C THR A 24 5.34 -1.55 44.01
N SER A 25 6.16 -1.96 44.96
CA SER A 25 6.76 -3.28 45.12
C SER A 25 5.78 -4.25 45.78
N ALA A 26 5.72 -5.50 45.32
CA ALA A 26 5.32 -6.63 46.16
C ALA A 26 5.74 -7.98 45.56
N PHE A 27 6.61 -8.66 46.31
CA PHE A 27 6.86 -10.09 46.36
C PHE A 27 5.58 -10.95 46.42
N ARG A 28 5.48 -12.04 45.64
CA ARG A 28 5.42 -13.45 46.12
C ARG A 28 4.85 -14.47 45.10
N SER A 29 5.60 -15.58 45.01
CA SER A 29 5.21 -17.00 44.92
C SER A 29 4.41 -17.57 43.73
N ARG A 30 5.08 -18.52 43.07
CA ARG A 30 4.53 -19.67 42.31
C ARG A 30 3.44 -20.44 43.06
N PRO A 31 2.63 -21.21 42.32
CA PRO A 31 2.67 -22.66 42.53
C PRO A 31 2.72 -23.50 41.24
N SER A 32 3.34 -24.65 41.41
CA SER A 32 3.43 -25.84 40.56
C SER A 32 2.15 -26.70 40.60
N LEU A 33 1.75 -27.31 39.49
CA LEU A 33 0.91 -28.51 39.40
C LEU A 33 1.28 -29.24 38.09
N THR A 34 2.10 -30.29 38.15
CA THR A 34 1.77 -31.73 38.16
C THR A 34 1.25 -32.31 36.85
N SER A 35 2.05 -33.27 36.40
CA SER A 35 1.87 -34.26 35.33
C SER A 35 0.58 -35.05 35.38
N GLN A 36 0.01 -35.33 34.19
CA GLN A 36 -0.61 -36.62 33.90
C GLN A 36 -0.15 -37.11 32.53
N ARG A 37 0.49 -38.28 32.54
CA ARG A 37 0.73 -39.14 31.40
C ARG A 37 -0.52 -39.96 31.12
N SER A 38 -0.82 -40.17 29.84
CA SER A 38 -1.50 -41.38 29.37
C SER A 38 -0.91 -41.78 28.01
N ASN A 39 -0.17 -42.90 28.04
CA ASN A 39 0.06 -43.89 26.99
C ASN A 39 -1.23 -44.24 26.22
N ASP A 40 -1.28 -44.86 25.05
CA ASP A 40 -0.37 -45.37 24.02
C ASP A 40 -1.32 -45.78 22.88
N SER A 41 -0.97 -45.59 21.61
CA SER A 41 -1.33 -46.56 20.56
C SER A 41 -0.49 -46.31 19.31
N ALA A 42 0.52 -47.18 19.13
CA ALA A 42 1.24 -47.36 17.87
C ALA A 42 0.33 -47.96 16.80
N ILE A 43 0.58 -47.63 15.51
CA ILE A 43 0.60 -48.57 14.38
C ILE A 43 1.20 -47.89 13.12
N SER A 44 2.13 -48.64 12.52
CA SER A 44 2.64 -48.67 11.14
C SER A 44 3.36 -47.47 10.52
N SER A 45 4.68 -47.63 10.47
CA SER A 45 5.60 -47.21 9.42
C SER A 45 5.11 -47.54 8.01
N GLY A 46 5.03 -46.52 7.16
CA GLY A 46 5.01 -46.63 5.70
C GLY A 46 6.03 -45.64 5.14
N ALA A 47 7.04 -46.16 4.44
CA ALA A 47 8.15 -45.41 3.89
C ALA A 47 7.68 -44.44 2.78
N ASN A 48 8.07 -43.17 2.86
CA ASN A 48 8.08 -42.25 1.74
C ASN A 48 9.53 -42.07 1.28
N SER A 49 9.90 -42.74 0.20
CA SER A 49 11.20 -42.64 -0.46
C SER A 49 11.22 -41.64 -1.65
N ASP A 50 10.17 -40.83 -1.83
CA ASP A 50 10.05 -39.93 -2.99
C ASP A 50 10.58 -38.50 -2.75
N SER A 51 10.88 -38.12 -1.51
CA SER A 51 11.44 -36.78 -1.19
C SER A 51 12.95 -36.69 -1.39
N ASP A 52 13.68 -37.80 -1.28
CA ASP A 52 15.14 -37.84 -1.40
C ASP A 52 15.64 -37.91 -2.85
N GLU A 53 14.84 -38.41 -3.80
CA GLU A 53 15.18 -38.37 -5.24
C GLU A 53 15.10 -36.94 -5.82
N THR A 54 14.18 -36.11 -5.32
CA THR A 54 14.01 -34.72 -5.75
C THR A 54 15.18 -33.84 -5.29
N VAL A 55 15.64 -34.03 -4.05
CA VAL A 55 16.81 -33.34 -3.49
C VAL A 55 18.09 -33.73 -4.26
N ASN A 56 18.28 -35.01 -4.57
CA ASN A 56 19.45 -35.49 -5.32
C ASN A 56 19.43 -35.08 -6.80
N SER A 57 18.26 -34.97 -7.44
CA SER A 57 18.15 -34.43 -8.81
C SER A 57 18.46 -32.93 -8.89
N ILE A 58 18.16 -32.16 -7.84
CA ILE A 58 18.47 -30.72 -7.76
C ILE A 58 19.96 -30.50 -7.51
N ILE A 59 20.60 -31.35 -6.68
CA ILE A 59 22.04 -31.33 -6.44
C ILE A 59 22.81 -31.74 -7.71
N ASN A 60 22.36 -32.78 -8.43
CA ASN A 60 23.07 -33.26 -9.64
C ASN A 60 23.05 -32.27 -10.81
N ASP A 61 22.03 -31.40 -10.94
CA ASP A 61 22.02 -30.32 -11.93
C ASP A 61 22.94 -29.13 -11.54
N VAL A 62 23.41 -29.09 -10.29
CA VAL A 62 24.43 -28.14 -9.79
C VAL A 62 25.84 -28.75 -9.85
N VAL A 63 25.97 -30.08 -9.86
CA VAL A 63 27.25 -30.81 -9.86
C VAL A 63 27.89 -30.97 -11.26
N ASP A 64 27.21 -30.55 -12.34
CA ASP A 64 27.85 -30.43 -13.67
C ASP A 64 28.80 -29.22 -13.81
N PHE A 65 29.20 -28.60 -12.68
CA PHE A 65 30.06 -27.41 -12.67
C PHE A 65 31.23 -27.40 -11.68
N GLU A 66 31.48 -28.46 -10.91
CA GLU A 66 32.68 -28.57 -10.07
C GLU A 66 33.27 -29.99 -10.07
N SER A 67 34.01 -30.33 -11.13
CA SER A 67 35.05 -31.36 -11.02
C SER A 67 36.34 -30.71 -10.52
N GLU A 68 36.72 -31.06 -9.29
CA GLU A 68 38.06 -31.00 -8.66
C GLU A 68 38.02 -30.38 -7.25
N ARG A 69 37.63 -31.19 -6.27
CA ARG A 69 38.45 -31.44 -5.07
C ARG A 69 37.82 -32.56 -4.24
N SER A 70 38.36 -33.75 -4.42
CA SER A 70 38.24 -34.82 -3.43
C SER A 70 39.12 -34.49 -2.22
N THR A 71 38.62 -34.75 -1.02
CA THR A 71 39.26 -35.66 -0.07
C THR A 71 38.26 -36.06 1.02
N SER A 72 38.18 -37.37 1.19
CA SER A 72 37.44 -38.20 2.14
C SER A 72 37.42 -37.72 3.59
N PHE A 73 36.33 -38.02 4.31
CA PHE A 73 36.45 -38.57 5.67
C PHE A 73 35.30 -39.53 6.01
N ASP A 74 35.69 -40.51 6.82
CA ASP A 74 35.05 -41.80 7.05
C ASP A 74 34.00 -41.77 8.18
N SER A 75 33.17 -42.81 8.16
CA SER A 75 32.08 -43.14 9.08
C SER A 75 32.52 -43.44 10.52
N GLY A 76 31.70 -43.10 11.52
CA GLY A 76 31.88 -43.59 12.90
C GLY A 76 30.99 -42.98 13.99
N CYS A 77 30.04 -43.80 14.46
CA CYS A 77 29.41 -43.87 15.79
C CYS A 77 28.69 -42.66 16.42
N TYR A 78 27.41 -42.91 16.76
CA TYR A 78 26.60 -42.16 17.72
C TYR A 78 27.10 -42.37 19.16
N SER A 79 27.29 -41.27 19.90
CA SER A 79 27.18 -41.23 21.37
C SER A 79 26.82 -39.83 21.86
N ASP A 80 26.00 -39.79 22.91
CA ASP A 80 25.29 -38.65 23.52
C ASP A 80 26.17 -37.47 24.02
N GLU A 81 26.70 -36.65 23.11
CA GLU A 81 27.29 -35.33 23.43
C GLU A 81 26.71 -34.17 22.59
N ALA A 82 25.58 -34.39 21.89
CA ALA A 82 25.04 -33.46 20.89
C ALA A 82 24.44 -32.14 21.45
N PHE A 83 24.27 -31.99 22.77
CA PHE A 83 23.62 -30.80 23.33
C PHE A 83 24.58 -29.62 23.61
N ASN A 84 25.92 -29.86 23.62
CA ASN A 84 26.92 -28.80 23.83
C ASN A 84 27.63 -28.36 22.54
N SER A 85 27.53 -29.11 21.44
CA SER A 85 28.24 -28.81 20.18
C SER A 85 27.53 -27.77 19.31
N GLU A 86 26.18 -27.73 19.30
CA GLU A 86 25.42 -26.75 18.53
C GLU A 86 25.49 -25.33 19.12
N GLU A 87 25.41 -25.19 20.44
CA GLU A 87 25.59 -23.88 21.10
C GLU A 87 27.00 -23.32 20.90
N PHE A 88 28.03 -24.16 20.95
CA PHE A 88 29.43 -23.74 20.76
C PHE A 88 29.74 -23.37 19.30
N ALA A 89 29.19 -24.12 18.35
CA ALA A 89 29.26 -23.78 16.92
C ALA A 89 28.51 -22.46 16.63
N THR A 90 27.37 -22.22 17.28
CA THR A 90 26.61 -20.98 17.17
C THR A 90 27.38 -19.80 17.76
N ALA A 91 28.00 -19.94 18.94
CA ALA A 91 28.82 -18.91 19.55
C ALA A 91 30.08 -18.55 18.74
N GLN A 92 30.77 -19.55 18.14
CA GLN A 92 31.89 -19.31 17.23
C GLN A 92 31.44 -18.62 15.93
N ASN A 93 30.30 -19.02 15.37
CA ASN A 93 29.70 -18.38 14.19
C ASN A 93 29.28 -16.93 14.47
N LEU A 94 28.74 -16.65 15.66
CA LEU A 94 28.43 -15.30 16.13
C LEU A 94 29.70 -14.45 16.31
N ALA A 95 30.73 -14.96 16.98
CA ALA A 95 32.00 -14.24 17.16
C ALA A 95 32.71 -13.95 15.82
N LYS A 96 32.60 -14.87 14.85
CA LYS A 96 33.07 -14.69 13.48
C LYS A 96 32.25 -13.61 12.76
N ALA A 97 30.93 -13.64 12.89
CA ALA A 97 30.03 -12.62 12.33
C ALA A 97 30.34 -11.22 12.90
N TRP A 98 30.59 -11.08 14.21
CA TRP A 98 30.97 -9.81 14.84
C TRP A 98 32.35 -9.31 14.38
N LYS A 99 33.35 -10.19 14.25
CA LYS A 99 34.67 -9.82 13.68
C LYS A 99 34.55 -9.37 12.23
N MET A 100 33.72 -10.07 11.46
CA MET A 100 33.40 -9.74 10.07
C MET A 100 32.65 -8.41 9.96
N CYS A 101 31.76 -8.11 10.90
CA CYS A 101 31.05 -6.83 10.98
C CYS A 101 31.97 -5.68 11.39
N ALA A 102 32.91 -5.93 12.31
CA ALA A 102 33.93 -4.96 12.70
C ALA A 102 34.94 -4.71 11.55
N GLU A 103 35.28 -5.74 10.77
CA GLU A 103 36.08 -5.58 9.56
C GLU A 103 35.31 -4.84 8.46
N PHE A 104 34.03 -5.13 8.28
CA PHE A 104 33.15 -4.41 7.36
C PHE A 104 33.06 -2.93 7.76
N ARG A 105 32.79 -2.63 9.03
CA ARG A 105 32.81 -1.26 9.57
C ARG A 105 34.16 -0.60 9.37
N ARG A 106 35.27 -1.27 9.72
CA ARG A 106 36.62 -0.72 9.48
C ARG A 106 36.85 -0.40 7.99
N ARG A 107 36.44 -1.27 7.08
CA ARG A 107 36.63 -1.05 5.63
C ARG A 107 35.72 0.02 5.05
N VAL A 108 34.55 0.26 5.64
CA VAL A 108 33.51 1.14 5.10
C VAL A 108 33.43 2.50 5.82
N GLU A 109 33.73 2.55 7.12
CA GLU A 109 33.56 3.72 8.01
C GLU A 109 34.87 4.44 8.38
N ASP A 110 36.07 3.82 8.28
CA ASP A 110 37.34 4.49 8.67
C ASP A 110 37.78 5.66 7.74
N GLY A 111 36.95 6.05 6.77
CA GLY A 111 37.10 7.30 6.03
C GLY A 111 36.13 8.35 6.57
N LYS A 112 36.60 9.23 7.46
CA LYS A 112 35.85 10.33 8.10
C LYS A 112 35.26 11.33 7.10
N ASP A 113 34.14 10.98 6.47
CA ASP A 113 33.13 11.91 5.93
C ASP A 113 31.91 11.08 5.47
N THR A 114 30.68 11.48 5.72
CA THR A 114 29.47 10.69 5.33
C THR A 114 29.33 10.54 3.80
N THR A 115 30.03 11.38 3.03
CA THR A 115 30.23 11.25 1.57
C THR A 115 31.10 10.04 1.18
N SER A 116 31.85 9.46 2.13
CA SER A 116 32.81 8.36 1.94
C SER A 116 32.20 6.95 2.00
N ILE A 117 31.12 6.73 2.74
CA ILE A 117 30.57 5.38 2.99
C ILE A 117 30.04 4.74 1.71
N GLU A 118 29.18 5.46 0.98
CA GLU A 118 28.62 4.99 -0.30
C GLU A 118 29.73 4.69 -1.32
N GLN A 119 30.74 5.56 -1.40
CA GLN A 119 31.92 5.36 -2.26
C GLN A 119 32.75 4.16 -1.83
N SER A 120 32.85 3.88 -0.53
CA SER A 120 33.57 2.73 0.01
C SER A 120 32.83 1.43 -0.28
N ILE A 121 31.51 1.39 -0.11
CA ILE A 121 30.67 0.26 -0.53
C ILE A 121 30.84 0.00 -2.03
N GLN A 122 30.84 1.05 -2.85
CA GLN A 122 30.99 0.91 -4.30
C GLN A 122 32.38 0.40 -4.69
N ARG A 123 33.44 0.82 -3.99
CA ARG A 123 34.81 0.30 -4.20
C ARG A 123 34.92 -1.19 -3.83
N GLU A 124 34.30 -1.59 -2.72
CA GLU A 124 34.34 -2.95 -2.19
C GLU A 124 33.15 -3.82 -2.66
N ILE A 125 32.40 -3.39 -3.69
CA ILE A 125 31.09 -3.98 -4.04
C ILE A 125 31.16 -5.49 -4.33
N ALA A 126 32.30 -5.99 -4.81
CA ALA A 126 32.51 -7.42 -5.03
C ALA A 126 32.60 -8.20 -3.70
N TYR A 127 33.34 -7.65 -2.73
CA TYR A 127 33.43 -8.20 -1.38
C TYR A 127 32.07 -8.14 -0.68
N VAL A 128 31.39 -6.99 -0.70
CA VAL A 128 30.10 -6.80 -0.03
C VAL A 128 29.04 -7.76 -0.57
N LYS A 129 28.97 -7.98 -1.89
CA LYS A 129 28.07 -8.99 -2.47
C LYS A 129 28.38 -10.39 -1.98
N LYS A 130 29.66 -10.79 -2.01
CA LYS A 130 30.08 -12.11 -1.53
C LYS A 130 29.75 -12.28 -0.04
N PHE A 131 29.91 -11.21 0.73
CA PHE A 131 29.62 -11.16 2.15
C PHE A 131 28.13 -11.43 2.44
N VAL A 132 27.22 -10.64 1.87
CA VAL A 132 25.78 -10.79 2.16
C VAL A 132 25.17 -12.07 1.60
N ARG A 133 25.73 -12.63 0.53
CA ARG A 133 25.26 -13.89 -0.08
C ARG A 133 25.67 -15.11 0.74
N ASN A 134 26.90 -15.14 1.26
CA ASN A 134 27.48 -16.38 1.80
C ASN A 134 27.34 -16.51 3.32
N ASN A 135 27.06 -15.42 4.04
CA ASN A 135 26.91 -15.48 5.49
C ASN A 135 25.45 -15.70 5.87
N ASP A 136 25.16 -16.87 6.44
CA ASP A 136 23.82 -17.24 6.86
C ASP A 136 23.58 -16.90 8.34
N TRP A 137 23.35 -15.61 8.61
CA TRP A 137 23.06 -15.18 9.97
C TRP A 137 21.65 -15.62 10.40
N PRO A 138 21.49 -16.15 11.63
CA PRO A 138 20.17 -16.43 12.20
C PRO A 138 19.23 -15.23 12.06
N VAL A 139 17.94 -15.52 11.91
CA VAL A 139 16.91 -14.48 11.72
C VAL A 139 16.93 -13.44 12.85
N SER A 140 17.14 -13.87 14.09
CA SER A 140 17.21 -13.01 15.28
C SER A 140 18.53 -12.26 15.47
N HIS A 141 19.52 -12.45 14.58
CA HIS A 141 20.83 -11.87 14.79
C HIS A 141 20.80 -10.35 14.61
N GLU A 142 21.27 -9.64 15.64
CA GLU A 142 21.35 -8.17 15.70
C GLU A 142 22.24 -7.52 14.63
N ILE A 143 23.04 -8.28 13.90
CA ILE A 143 23.96 -7.72 12.89
C ILE A 143 23.25 -6.90 11.81
N ARG A 144 21.97 -7.23 11.54
CA ARG A 144 21.15 -6.54 10.55
C ARG A 144 20.77 -5.13 10.96
N SER A 145 20.68 -4.85 12.27
CA SER A 145 20.46 -3.48 12.76
C SER A 145 21.60 -2.57 12.28
N ASP A 146 22.84 -3.07 12.24
CA ASP A 146 23.99 -2.31 11.79
C ASP A 146 24.17 -2.37 10.27
N ILE A 147 24.20 -3.58 9.69
CA ILE A 147 24.51 -3.74 8.26
C ILE A 147 23.47 -3.06 7.37
N TRP A 148 22.18 -3.21 7.65
CA TRP A 148 21.16 -2.62 6.77
C TRP A 148 21.24 -1.10 6.78
N ARG A 149 21.49 -0.48 7.94
CA ARG A 149 21.74 0.96 8.05
C ARG A 149 22.97 1.38 7.24
N ILE A 150 24.09 0.69 7.40
CA ILE A 150 25.33 1.01 6.65
C ILE A 150 25.11 0.88 5.14
N LEU A 151 24.43 -0.18 4.69
CA LEU A 151 24.14 -0.40 3.27
C LEU A 151 23.22 0.66 2.66
N CYS A 152 22.36 1.25 3.47
CA CYS A 152 21.47 2.34 3.07
C CYS A 152 22.03 3.74 3.38
N HIS A 153 23.23 3.84 3.97
CA HIS A 153 23.77 5.11 4.43
C HIS A 153 24.19 6.01 3.26
N THR A 154 23.70 7.24 3.27
CA THR A 154 24.12 8.32 2.36
C THR A 154 24.50 9.58 3.12
N LYS A 155 25.02 10.58 2.39
CA LYS A 155 25.29 11.92 2.93
C LYS A 155 24.08 12.56 3.63
N ASP A 156 22.87 12.27 3.17
CA ASP A 156 21.63 12.87 3.69
C ASP A 156 20.99 12.01 4.79
N TYR A 157 21.59 10.89 5.21
CA TYR A 157 21.00 9.92 6.13
C TYR A 157 20.55 10.55 7.45
N ASP A 158 21.44 11.28 8.13
CA ASP A 158 21.09 11.95 9.40
C ASP A 158 20.10 13.11 9.22
N ALA A 159 20.15 13.79 8.06
CA ALA A 159 19.16 14.80 7.72
C ALA A 159 17.76 14.19 7.57
N GLN A 160 17.64 13.02 6.92
CA GLN A 160 16.38 12.30 6.79
C GLN A 160 15.81 11.86 8.15
N LYS A 161 16.67 11.44 9.09
CA LYS A 161 16.24 11.13 10.47
C LYS A 161 15.65 12.36 11.16
N THR A 162 16.30 13.51 10.98
CA THR A 162 15.82 14.79 11.53
C THR A 162 14.48 15.19 10.89
N THR A 163 14.34 15.04 9.57
CA THR A 163 13.08 15.28 8.87
C THR A 163 11.96 14.39 9.39
N TYR A 164 12.22 13.09 9.60
CA TYR A 164 11.22 12.18 10.16
C TYR A 164 10.71 12.63 11.53
N HIS A 165 11.63 13.02 12.44
CA HIS A 165 11.28 13.53 13.76
C HIS A 165 10.39 14.77 13.68
N GLN A 166 10.77 15.75 12.85
CA GLN A 166 10.00 16.98 12.67
C GLN A 166 8.58 16.69 12.16
N GLN A 167 8.46 15.87 11.11
CA GLN A 167 7.16 15.51 10.54
C GLN A 167 6.29 14.71 11.51
N LEU A 168 6.89 13.81 12.31
CA LEU A 168 6.16 13.05 13.31
C LEU A 168 5.66 13.92 14.46
N GLU A 169 6.47 14.91 14.89
CA GLU A 169 6.04 15.90 15.88
C GLU A 169 4.86 16.72 15.35
N ASP A 170 4.93 17.18 14.10
CA ASP A 170 3.87 17.96 13.47
C ASP A 170 2.57 17.13 13.34
N LEU A 171 2.67 15.86 12.93
CA LEU A 171 1.55 14.91 12.91
C LEU A 171 0.96 14.64 14.30
N THR A 172 1.78 14.68 15.36
CA THR A 172 1.30 14.48 16.73
C THR A 172 0.60 15.72 17.26
N LYS A 173 1.11 16.92 16.90
CA LYS A 173 0.55 18.22 17.29
C LYS A 173 -0.77 18.53 16.55
N SER A 174 -0.98 17.99 15.36
CA SER A 174 -2.20 18.22 14.56
C SER A 174 -3.46 17.57 15.17
N GLY A 175 -3.33 16.70 16.18
CA GLY A 175 -4.46 16.10 16.89
C GLY A 175 -5.25 15.07 16.10
N VAL A 176 -4.75 14.64 14.93
CA VAL A 176 -5.41 13.67 14.06
C VAL A 176 -5.39 12.28 14.69
N LYS A 177 -6.58 11.71 14.92
CA LYS A 177 -6.74 10.43 15.64
C LYS A 177 -6.79 9.19 14.74
N GLN A 178 -7.09 9.38 13.45
CA GLN A 178 -7.24 8.29 12.49
C GLN A 178 -6.54 8.70 11.20
N LEU A 179 -5.45 8.00 10.89
CA LEU A 179 -4.69 8.19 9.66
C LEU A 179 -4.50 6.82 9.03
N GLN A 180 -4.89 6.68 7.77
CA GLN A 180 -4.50 5.54 6.94
C GLN A 180 -3.63 6.06 5.79
N PRO A 181 -2.46 5.47 5.55
CA PRO A 181 -1.63 5.83 4.41
C PRO A 181 -2.40 5.59 3.11
N LEU A 182 -2.51 6.61 2.26
CA LEU A 182 -3.34 6.57 1.05
C LEU A 182 -2.87 5.48 0.09
N PHE A 183 -1.56 5.27 0.03
CA PHE A 183 -0.99 4.30 -0.88
C PHE A 183 -1.48 2.87 -0.58
N LEU A 184 -2.10 2.59 0.57
CA LEU A 184 -2.73 1.29 0.87
C LEU A 184 -4.07 1.07 0.17
N SER A 185 -4.69 2.14 -0.36
CA SER A 185 -5.97 2.05 -1.07
C SER A 185 -5.83 1.58 -2.53
N PHE A 186 -4.60 1.50 -3.06
CA PHE A 186 -4.39 1.10 -4.45
C PHE A 186 -4.33 -0.43 -4.61
N ASP A 187 -4.99 -0.95 -5.66
CA ASP A 187 -4.93 -2.36 -6.06
C ASP A 187 -3.49 -2.83 -6.30
N GLY A 188 -3.15 -4.04 -5.85
CA GLY A 188 -1.83 -4.67 -6.10
C GLY A 188 -0.72 -4.25 -5.12
N ILE A 189 -1.02 -3.39 -4.15
CA ILE A 189 -0.12 -3.12 -3.03
C ILE A 189 -0.03 -4.35 -2.13
N VAL A 190 1.20 -4.73 -1.78
CA VAL A 190 1.41 -5.87 -0.88
C VAL A 190 1.25 -5.37 0.54
N VAL A 191 0.29 -5.93 1.29
CA VAL A 191 0.09 -5.62 2.72
C VAL A 191 0.42 -6.88 3.52
N CYS A 192 1.56 -6.83 4.23
CA CYS A 192 2.03 -7.88 5.13
C CYS A 192 2.90 -7.23 6.21
N ASP A 193 2.48 -7.32 7.47
CA ASP A 193 3.16 -6.73 8.63
C ASP A 193 4.25 -7.66 9.20
N HIS A 194 4.36 -8.88 8.66
CA HIS A 194 5.29 -9.90 9.11
C HIS A 194 5.27 -10.16 10.62
N GLY A 195 4.10 -10.07 11.25
CA GLY A 195 3.94 -10.34 12.67
C GLY A 195 4.54 -9.26 13.58
N LEU A 196 4.60 -8.01 13.13
CA LEU A 196 4.83 -6.88 14.03
C LEU A 196 3.81 -6.90 15.18
N LYS A 197 4.29 -6.55 16.38
CA LYS A 197 3.39 -6.33 17.53
C LYS A 197 2.53 -5.10 17.28
N GLU A 198 1.44 -4.96 18.04
CA GLU A 198 0.51 -3.81 17.95
C GLU A 198 1.23 -2.45 17.94
N GLN A 199 2.19 -2.25 18.84
CA GLN A 199 3.00 -1.02 18.87
C GLN A 199 3.82 -0.84 17.58
N GLY A 200 4.38 -1.92 17.05
CA GLY A 200 5.13 -1.90 15.78
C GLY A 200 4.22 -1.62 14.58
N ALA A 201 2.98 -2.12 14.58
CA ALA A 201 1.98 -1.82 13.57
C ALA A 201 1.59 -0.33 13.60
N VAL A 202 1.41 0.26 14.79
CA VAL A 202 1.17 1.71 14.94
C VAL A 202 2.37 2.53 14.43
N THR A 203 3.59 2.13 14.78
CA THR A 203 4.81 2.78 14.27
C THR A 203 4.91 2.67 12.75
N LEU A 204 4.57 1.52 12.17
CA LEU A 204 4.53 1.31 10.72
C LEU A 204 3.54 2.26 10.05
N GLN A 205 2.32 2.39 10.56
CA GLN A 205 1.32 3.32 10.02
C GLN A 205 1.86 4.76 10.02
N ARG A 206 2.39 5.23 11.16
CA ARG A 206 3.00 6.58 11.28
C ARG A 206 4.14 6.79 10.29
N LEU A 207 5.03 5.81 10.17
CA LEU A 207 6.16 5.87 9.26
C LEU A 207 5.72 6.03 7.80
N LEU A 208 4.70 5.27 7.42
CA LEU A 208 4.13 5.30 6.08
C LEU A 208 3.43 6.62 5.74
N ILE A 209 2.73 7.22 6.71
CA ILE A 209 2.14 8.56 6.57
C ILE A 209 3.24 9.61 6.38
N VAL A 210 4.31 9.57 7.19
CA VAL A 210 5.43 10.51 7.04
C VAL A 210 6.12 10.35 5.69
N VAL A 211 6.28 9.11 5.19
CA VAL A 211 6.78 8.87 3.82
C VAL A 211 5.91 9.56 2.77
N GLU A 212 4.58 9.47 2.91
CA GLU A 212 3.64 10.10 1.99
C GLU A 212 3.68 11.63 2.07
N CYS A 213 3.77 12.20 3.28
CA CYS A 213 3.92 13.64 3.48
C CYS A 213 5.20 14.20 2.85
N VAL A 214 6.31 13.47 3.00
CA VAL A 214 7.62 13.91 2.48
C VAL A 214 7.76 13.66 0.98
N ARG A 215 7.08 12.65 0.43
CA ARG A 215 7.15 12.25 -0.99
C ARG A 215 5.75 12.13 -1.63
N PRO A 216 4.96 13.22 -1.68
CA PRO A 216 3.58 13.19 -2.15
C PRO A 216 3.43 12.82 -3.64
N GLU A 217 4.51 12.90 -4.42
CA GLU A 217 4.55 12.49 -5.82
C GLU A 217 4.57 10.96 -6.00
N ILE A 218 5.00 10.20 -5.00
CA ILE A 218 5.06 8.74 -5.05
C ILE A 218 3.75 8.17 -4.54
N ARG A 219 2.91 7.70 -5.48
CA ARG A 219 1.58 7.16 -5.15
C ARG A 219 1.49 5.65 -5.09
N TYR A 220 2.40 4.95 -5.76
CA TYR A 220 2.26 3.51 -5.97
C TYR A 220 3.58 2.76 -5.82
N VAL A 221 3.80 2.09 -4.69
CA VAL A 221 5.00 1.29 -4.42
C VAL A 221 4.61 -0.03 -3.74
N PRO A 222 4.44 -1.13 -4.49
CA PRO A 222 3.86 -2.36 -3.94
C PRO A 222 4.60 -2.95 -2.75
N ILE A 223 5.92 -2.77 -2.67
CA ILE A 223 6.76 -3.36 -1.64
C ILE A 223 7.02 -2.44 -0.45
N LEU A 224 6.53 -1.19 -0.46
CA LEU A 224 6.87 -0.20 0.56
C LEU A 224 6.39 -0.64 1.95
N TYR A 225 5.12 -1.05 2.06
CA TYR A 225 4.55 -1.52 3.32
C TYR A 225 5.33 -2.69 3.93
N PRO A 226 5.52 -3.84 3.23
CA PRO A 226 6.20 -4.99 3.82
C PRO A 226 7.68 -4.72 4.02
N LEU A 227 8.33 -3.89 3.20
CA LEU A 227 9.73 -3.52 3.42
C LEU A 227 9.90 -2.70 4.71
N CYS A 228 9.05 -1.69 4.94
CA CYS A 228 9.04 -0.94 6.18
C CYS A 228 8.76 -1.86 7.37
N ALA A 229 7.80 -2.78 7.25
CA ALA A 229 7.50 -3.75 8.29
C ALA A 229 8.72 -4.62 8.63
N MET A 230 9.45 -5.08 7.61
CA MET A 230 10.68 -5.85 7.77
C MET A 230 11.79 -5.04 8.45
N PHE A 231 12.00 -3.78 8.06
CA PHE A 231 13.00 -2.92 8.71
C PHE A 231 12.70 -2.67 10.19
N LEU A 232 11.44 -2.48 10.57
CA LEU A 232 11.04 -2.26 11.96
C LEU A 232 11.27 -3.47 12.89
N HIS A 233 11.55 -4.67 12.34
CA HIS A 233 12.03 -5.80 13.16
C HIS A 233 13.50 -5.67 13.57
N TYR A 234 14.29 -4.85 12.88
CA TYR A 234 15.75 -4.78 13.04
C TYR A 234 16.29 -3.39 13.36
N MET A 235 15.54 -2.32 13.12
CA MET A 235 16.00 -0.95 13.37
C MET A 235 14.86 -0.01 13.78
N GLU A 236 15.27 1.09 14.39
CA GLU A 236 14.36 2.17 14.83
C GLU A 236 13.67 2.85 13.64
N PRO A 237 12.51 3.50 13.86
CA PRO A 237 11.72 4.10 12.78
C PRO A 237 12.45 5.23 12.02
N GLU A 238 13.34 5.98 12.68
CA GLU A 238 14.15 7.02 12.05
C GLU A 238 15.12 6.42 11.03
N ASP A 239 15.80 5.34 11.44
CA ASP A 239 16.73 4.61 10.59
C ASP A 239 15.96 3.93 9.43
N THR A 240 14.79 3.36 9.73
CA THR A 240 13.88 2.80 8.72
C THR A 240 13.50 3.86 7.68
N PHE A 241 13.09 5.05 8.12
CA PHE A 241 12.70 6.15 7.25
C PHE A 241 13.87 6.60 6.36
N ALA A 242 15.05 6.82 6.93
CA ALA A 242 16.24 7.22 6.18
C ALA A 242 16.64 6.16 5.13
N CYS A 243 16.57 4.88 5.49
CA CYS A 243 16.81 3.78 4.56
C CYS A 243 15.79 3.77 3.42
N VAL A 244 14.49 3.90 3.73
CA VAL A 244 13.42 3.94 2.74
C VAL A 244 13.56 5.13 1.80
N MET A 245 13.89 6.31 2.31
CA MET A 245 14.14 7.50 1.49
C MET A 245 15.30 7.30 0.51
N ARG A 246 16.38 6.64 0.95
CA ARG A 246 17.50 6.25 0.06
C ARG A 246 17.06 5.27 -1.03
N LEU A 247 16.18 4.34 -0.72
CA LEU A 247 15.69 3.37 -1.70
C LEU A 247 14.71 4.02 -2.69
N LEU A 248 13.85 4.93 -2.22
CA LEU A 248 12.93 5.69 -3.07
C LEU A 248 13.68 6.64 -4.01
N SER A 249 14.79 7.25 -3.58
CA SER A 249 15.55 8.17 -4.45
C SER A 249 16.20 7.49 -5.66
N GLN A 250 16.33 6.15 -5.66
CA GLN A 250 16.90 5.39 -6.79
C GLN A 250 15.86 4.92 -7.81
N GLY A 251 14.57 5.16 -7.56
CA GLY A 251 13.50 4.70 -8.45
C GLY A 251 13.57 3.19 -8.71
N ASN A 252 13.35 2.82 -9.98
CA ASN A 252 13.34 1.44 -10.47
C ASN A 252 14.64 0.64 -10.23
N GLY A 253 15.73 1.29 -9.76
CA GLY A 253 16.91 0.58 -9.29
C GLY A 253 16.67 -0.27 -8.05
N PHE A 254 15.69 0.11 -7.22
CA PHE A 254 15.30 -0.61 -6.00
C PHE A 254 13.79 -0.80 -5.92
N MET A 255 13.01 0.27 -6.09
CA MET A 255 11.56 0.26 -5.89
C MET A 255 10.84 0.75 -7.13
N LEU A 256 9.88 -0.04 -7.63
CA LEU A 256 8.99 0.39 -8.71
C LEU A 256 7.94 1.34 -8.11
N GLN A 257 7.82 2.53 -8.69
CA GLN A 257 7.07 3.66 -8.10
C GLN A 257 5.83 4.10 -8.90
N SER A 258 5.40 3.29 -9.88
CA SER A 258 4.18 3.54 -10.63
C SER A 258 3.52 2.23 -11.06
N GLU A 259 2.21 2.26 -11.29
CA GLU A 259 1.47 1.11 -11.82
C GLU A 259 2.03 0.67 -13.19
N VAL A 260 2.45 1.62 -14.03
CA VAL A 260 3.08 1.33 -15.34
C VAL A 260 4.36 0.53 -15.15
N ALA A 261 5.21 0.94 -14.20
CA ALA A 261 6.46 0.24 -13.89
C ALA A 261 6.19 -1.17 -13.35
N VAL A 262 5.19 -1.32 -12.48
CA VAL A 262 4.82 -2.62 -11.90
C VAL A 262 4.25 -3.56 -12.95
N TYR A 263 3.33 -3.08 -13.79
CA TYR A 263 2.81 -3.82 -14.93
C TYR A 263 3.93 -4.26 -15.89
N ALA A 264 4.81 -3.32 -16.28
CA ALA A 264 5.96 -3.61 -17.13
C ALA A 264 6.96 -4.61 -16.52
N SER A 265 7.03 -4.70 -15.18
CA SER A 265 7.92 -5.64 -14.50
C SER A 265 7.49 -7.10 -14.69
N ALA A 266 6.18 -7.38 -14.86
CA ALA A 266 5.68 -8.70 -15.17
C ALA A 266 6.17 -9.17 -16.56
N HIS A 267 6.10 -8.29 -17.56
CA HIS A 267 6.64 -8.54 -18.90
C HIS A 267 8.16 -8.66 -18.91
N THR A 268 8.86 -7.81 -18.14
CA THR A 268 10.31 -7.89 -17.95
C THR A 268 10.72 -9.23 -17.35
N THR A 269 9.99 -9.71 -16.35
CA THR A 269 10.21 -11.02 -15.72
C THR A 269 10.05 -12.16 -16.72
N LEU A 270 8.98 -12.17 -17.51
CA LEU A 270 8.76 -13.18 -18.55
C LEU A 270 9.89 -13.15 -19.60
N ALA A 271 10.31 -11.96 -20.06
CA ALA A 271 11.40 -11.82 -21.02
C ALA A 271 12.73 -12.36 -20.48
N LEU A 272 13.03 -12.10 -19.21
CA LEU A 272 14.22 -12.63 -18.54
C LEU A 272 14.13 -14.15 -18.34
N LEU A 273 12.95 -14.69 -18.01
CA LEU A 273 12.71 -16.13 -17.92
C LEU A 273 12.97 -16.82 -19.27
N LYS A 274 12.44 -16.25 -20.36
CA LYS A 274 12.66 -16.74 -21.73
C LYS A 274 14.14 -16.75 -22.10
N LYS A 275 14.90 -15.73 -21.67
CA LYS A 275 16.34 -15.60 -21.92
C LYS A 275 17.18 -16.58 -21.08
N HIS A 276 16.91 -16.68 -19.78
CA HIS A 276 17.80 -17.38 -18.84
C HIS A 276 17.34 -18.79 -18.49
N LYS A 277 16.06 -19.12 -18.66
CA LYS A 277 15.45 -20.41 -18.31
C LYS A 277 14.44 -20.86 -19.38
N LYS A 278 14.90 -20.96 -20.64
CA LYS A 278 14.05 -21.27 -21.81
C LYS A 278 13.14 -22.50 -21.62
N LYS A 279 13.63 -23.58 -20.99
CA LYS A 279 12.83 -24.78 -20.70
C LYS A 279 11.62 -24.49 -19.79
N VAL A 280 11.81 -23.66 -18.76
CA VAL A 280 10.74 -23.22 -17.85
C VAL A 280 9.70 -22.40 -18.60
N TYR A 281 10.16 -21.45 -19.42
CA TYR A 281 9.27 -20.66 -20.27
C TYR A 281 8.45 -21.55 -21.22
N GLN A 282 9.05 -22.55 -21.87
CA GLN A 282 8.30 -23.49 -22.72
C GLN A 282 7.27 -24.30 -21.93
N ALA A 283 7.60 -24.73 -20.71
CA ALA A 283 6.65 -25.43 -19.85
C ALA A 283 5.43 -24.56 -19.50
N LEU A 284 5.63 -23.26 -19.20
CA LEU A 284 4.53 -22.31 -18.99
C LEU A 284 3.65 -22.21 -20.24
N LYS A 285 4.24 -22.02 -21.43
CA LYS A 285 3.51 -21.96 -22.70
C LYS A 285 2.65 -23.21 -22.91
N THR A 286 3.24 -24.39 -22.73
CA THR A 286 2.56 -25.67 -22.93
C THR A 286 1.44 -25.87 -21.91
N LYS A 287 1.70 -25.56 -20.63
CA LYS A 287 0.73 -25.81 -19.55
C LYS A 287 -0.47 -24.86 -19.63
N VAL A 288 -0.26 -23.61 -20.02
CA VAL A 288 -1.35 -22.64 -20.25
C VAL A 288 -2.03 -22.87 -21.61
N GLY A 289 -1.30 -23.35 -22.61
CA GLY A 289 -1.81 -23.56 -23.96
C GLY A 289 -1.88 -22.28 -24.80
N THR A 290 -1.03 -21.29 -24.52
CA THR A 290 -0.94 -20.05 -25.29
C THR A 290 0.49 -19.74 -25.73
N SER A 291 0.61 -19.08 -26.88
CA SER A 291 1.89 -18.52 -27.36
C SER A 291 1.99 -17.02 -27.21
N ASP A 292 0.96 -16.38 -26.66
CA ASP A 292 0.91 -14.95 -26.43
C ASP A 292 1.70 -14.57 -25.18
N ASP A 293 2.83 -13.88 -25.39
CA ASP A 293 3.69 -13.39 -24.31
C ASP A 293 3.01 -12.29 -23.47
N GLU A 294 2.00 -11.57 -24.00
CA GLU A 294 1.24 -10.61 -23.21
C GLU A 294 0.37 -11.30 -22.17
N LYS A 295 -0.37 -12.33 -22.58
CA LYS A 295 -1.15 -13.16 -21.66
C LYS A 295 -0.27 -13.94 -20.67
N LEU A 296 0.87 -14.47 -21.10
CA LEU A 296 1.77 -15.21 -20.18
C LEU A 296 2.40 -14.30 -19.12
N ALA A 297 2.60 -13.02 -19.40
CA ALA A 297 3.15 -12.08 -18.43
C ALA A 297 2.20 -11.91 -17.23
N GLU A 298 0.89 -12.08 -17.41
CA GLU A 298 -0.10 -12.00 -16.33
C GLU A 298 0.15 -12.99 -15.19
N ILE A 299 0.86 -14.11 -15.43
CA ILE A 299 1.29 -15.01 -14.35
C ILE A 299 2.09 -14.23 -13.30
N PHE A 300 2.91 -13.29 -13.74
CA PHE A 300 3.82 -12.50 -12.90
C PHE A 300 3.20 -11.19 -12.40
N LYS A 301 1.94 -10.86 -12.68
CA LYS A 301 1.36 -9.55 -12.33
C LYS A 301 1.52 -9.16 -10.84
N ASP A 302 1.49 -10.15 -9.94
CA ASP A 302 1.61 -9.98 -8.49
C ASP A 302 2.89 -10.63 -7.91
N TRP A 303 3.97 -10.72 -8.71
CA TRP A 303 5.19 -11.43 -8.29
C TRP A 303 5.80 -10.85 -7.00
N SER A 304 5.59 -9.57 -6.72
CA SER A 304 6.06 -8.90 -5.49
C SER A 304 5.51 -9.58 -4.24
N ALA A 305 4.24 -10.00 -4.26
CA ALA A 305 3.62 -10.74 -3.16
C ALA A 305 4.24 -12.12 -2.94
N TRP A 306 4.80 -12.75 -4.00
CA TRP A 306 5.52 -14.02 -3.85
C TRP A 306 6.70 -13.85 -2.90
N VAL A 307 7.46 -12.76 -3.05
CA VAL A 307 8.65 -12.50 -2.24
C VAL A 307 8.26 -11.91 -0.87
N PHE A 308 7.38 -10.91 -0.83
CA PHE A 308 7.12 -10.12 0.38
C PHE A 308 5.89 -10.57 1.19
N LYS A 309 5.16 -11.60 0.77
CA LYS A 309 4.00 -12.10 1.52
C LYS A 309 3.99 -13.62 1.67
N TYR A 310 4.34 -14.35 0.60
CA TYR A 310 4.22 -15.81 0.60
C TYR A 310 5.52 -16.54 0.92
N LEU A 311 6.68 -15.98 0.56
CA LEU A 311 7.98 -16.58 0.88
C LEU A 311 8.17 -16.59 2.42
N PRO A 312 8.62 -17.70 3.03
CA PRO A 312 8.78 -17.78 4.47
C PRO A 312 9.71 -16.69 5.02
N TYR A 313 9.40 -16.18 6.21
CA TYR A 313 10.06 -15.01 6.81
C TYR A 313 11.60 -15.10 6.80
N ALA A 314 12.15 -16.25 7.19
CA ALA A 314 13.61 -16.45 7.21
C ALA A 314 14.28 -16.30 5.84
N TYR A 315 13.60 -16.73 4.77
CA TYR A 315 14.07 -16.60 3.40
C TYR A 315 14.00 -15.14 2.94
N LEU A 316 12.89 -14.45 3.25
CA LEU A 316 12.73 -13.03 2.94
C LEU A 316 13.85 -12.19 3.59
N VAL A 317 14.16 -12.42 4.87
CA VAL A 317 15.25 -11.74 5.58
C VAL A 317 16.58 -11.85 4.81
N ARG A 318 16.91 -13.07 4.34
CA ARG A 318 18.15 -13.34 3.59
C ARG A 318 18.13 -12.78 2.17
N VAL A 319 16.95 -12.72 1.54
CA VAL A 319 16.74 -11.99 0.29
C VAL A 319 16.97 -10.50 0.48
N LEU A 320 16.53 -9.92 1.60
CA LEU A 320 16.73 -8.49 1.91
C LEU A 320 18.20 -8.15 2.11
N ASP A 321 18.97 -9.00 2.80
CA ASP A 321 20.43 -8.84 2.94
C ASP A 321 21.11 -8.65 1.56
N CYS A 322 20.66 -9.37 0.54
CA CYS A 322 21.16 -9.24 -0.83
C CYS A 322 20.52 -8.07 -1.60
N PHE A 323 19.22 -7.82 -1.42
CA PHE A 323 18.48 -6.76 -2.09
C PHE A 323 19.06 -5.38 -1.80
N LEU A 324 19.45 -5.09 -0.56
CA LEU A 324 20.02 -3.78 -0.19
C LEU A 324 21.34 -3.46 -0.90
N VAL A 325 22.08 -4.49 -1.35
CA VAL A 325 23.33 -4.33 -2.10
C VAL A 325 23.09 -4.33 -3.61
N GLU A 326 22.16 -5.17 -4.06
CA GLU A 326 22.03 -5.51 -5.48
C GLU A 326 20.88 -4.81 -6.19
N GLY A 327 19.89 -4.33 -5.43
CA GLY A 327 18.69 -3.65 -5.89
C GLY A 327 17.66 -4.59 -6.50
N HIS A 328 16.73 -3.99 -7.26
CA HIS A 328 15.57 -4.64 -7.86
C HIS A 328 15.90 -5.90 -8.66
N LYS A 329 17.08 -5.94 -9.29
CA LYS A 329 17.54 -7.11 -10.05
C LYS A 329 17.66 -8.38 -9.18
N MET A 330 17.93 -8.24 -7.88
CA MET A 330 18.00 -9.38 -6.97
C MET A 330 16.61 -10.00 -6.77
N LEU A 331 15.57 -9.16 -6.63
CA LEU A 331 14.20 -9.64 -6.54
C LEU A 331 13.80 -10.41 -7.80
N LEU A 332 14.19 -9.92 -8.99
CA LEU A 332 13.94 -10.66 -10.24
C LEU A 332 14.70 -12.00 -10.30
N ARG A 333 15.92 -12.10 -9.77
CA ARG A 333 16.63 -13.39 -9.64
C ARG A 333 15.86 -14.35 -8.76
N VAL A 334 15.31 -13.88 -7.64
CA VAL A 334 14.47 -14.68 -6.74
C VAL A 334 13.23 -15.17 -7.46
N VAL A 335 12.47 -14.30 -8.12
CA VAL A 335 11.26 -14.68 -8.86
C VAL A 335 11.54 -15.72 -9.94
N LEU A 336 12.61 -15.54 -10.73
CA LEU A 336 13.01 -16.53 -11.74
C LEU A 336 13.41 -17.88 -11.13
N SER A 337 14.04 -17.85 -9.95
CA SER A 337 14.46 -19.05 -9.23
C SER A 337 13.24 -19.77 -8.63
N LEU A 338 12.30 -19.05 -8.03
CA LEU A 338 11.04 -19.61 -7.53
C LEU A 338 10.21 -20.23 -8.65
N THR A 339 10.16 -19.58 -9.83
CA THR A 339 9.50 -20.15 -11.01
C THR A 339 10.22 -21.41 -11.52
N TYR A 340 11.56 -21.45 -11.40
CA TYR A 340 12.35 -22.64 -11.72
C TYR A 340 12.08 -23.79 -10.73
N LEU A 341 11.91 -23.50 -9.44
CA LEU A 341 11.51 -24.51 -8.44
C LEU A 341 10.12 -25.06 -8.75
N TRP A 342 9.15 -24.18 -9.07
CA TRP A 342 7.84 -24.63 -9.53
C TRP A 342 7.96 -25.55 -10.75
N TYR A 343 8.83 -25.24 -11.71
CA TYR A 343 9.02 -26.10 -12.87
C TYR A 343 9.54 -27.50 -12.50
N LYS A 344 10.42 -27.58 -11.49
CA LYS A 344 10.96 -28.85 -11.00
C LYS A 344 9.90 -29.69 -10.30
N GLU A 345 9.10 -29.07 -9.42
CA GLU A 345 8.07 -29.75 -8.64
C GLU A 345 6.82 -30.09 -9.47
N LYS A 346 6.33 -29.12 -10.25
CA LYS A 346 4.98 -29.14 -10.87
C LYS A 346 4.97 -28.80 -12.35
N GLY A 347 6.09 -28.36 -12.93
CA GLY A 347 6.15 -27.93 -14.33
C GLY A 347 5.83 -29.03 -15.35
N LYS A 348 5.98 -30.30 -14.96
CA LYS A 348 5.66 -31.48 -15.79
C LYS A 348 4.29 -32.08 -15.48
N SER A 349 3.63 -31.68 -14.39
CA SER A 349 2.32 -32.19 -14.03
C SER A 349 1.23 -31.58 -14.92
N THR A 350 0.20 -32.37 -15.21
CA THR A 350 -0.98 -31.89 -15.93
C THR A 350 -1.88 -31.09 -15.00
N LEU A 351 -2.47 -30.01 -15.51
CA LEU A 351 -3.53 -29.29 -14.79
C LEU A 351 -4.73 -30.21 -14.53
N PRO A 352 -5.51 -29.98 -13.46
CA PRO A 352 -6.77 -30.69 -13.22
C PRO A 352 -7.67 -30.62 -14.45
N SER A 353 -8.39 -31.70 -14.77
CA SER A 353 -9.19 -31.82 -16.00
C SER A 353 -10.23 -30.71 -16.18
N SER A 354 -10.82 -30.22 -15.08
CA SER A 354 -11.74 -29.08 -15.07
C SER A 354 -11.08 -27.79 -15.55
N VAL A 355 -9.86 -27.51 -15.10
CA VAL A 355 -9.09 -26.30 -15.46
C VAL A 355 -8.44 -26.47 -16.84
N ALA A 356 -8.02 -27.68 -17.20
CA ALA A 356 -7.41 -27.98 -18.49
C ALA A 356 -8.39 -27.73 -19.66
N ALA A 357 -9.69 -27.94 -19.45
CA ALA A 357 -10.76 -27.60 -20.39
C ALA A 357 -11.21 -26.13 -20.33
N GLY A 358 -10.75 -25.38 -19.31
CA GLY A 358 -11.11 -23.98 -19.10
C GLY A 358 -10.43 -22.99 -20.05
N SER A 359 -10.77 -21.73 -19.85
CA SER A 359 -10.21 -20.58 -20.55
C SER A 359 -8.70 -20.42 -20.29
N VAL A 360 -8.03 -19.61 -21.11
CA VAL A 360 -6.61 -19.26 -20.89
C VAL A 360 -6.44 -18.55 -19.54
N ASP A 361 -7.37 -17.68 -19.16
CA ASP A 361 -7.28 -16.91 -17.91
C ASP A 361 -7.41 -17.83 -16.67
N GLU A 362 -8.30 -18.82 -16.69
CA GLU A 362 -8.40 -19.84 -15.63
C GLU A 362 -7.12 -20.67 -15.49
N LYS A 363 -6.46 -20.99 -16.61
CA LYS A 363 -5.18 -21.73 -16.60
C LYS A 363 -4.03 -20.87 -16.08
N LEU A 364 -4.00 -19.58 -16.44
CA LEU A 364 -3.01 -18.62 -15.91
C LEU A 364 -3.13 -18.52 -14.39
N ASP A 365 -4.37 -18.41 -13.88
CA ASP A 365 -4.64 -18.34 -12.44
C ASP A 365 -4.24 -19.63 -11.71
N ALA A 366 -4.53 -20.80 -12.29
CA ALA A 366 -4.12 -22.08 -11.70
C ALA A 366 -2.60 -22.25 -11.66
N VAL A 367 -1.88 -21.88 -12.71
CA VAL A 367 -0.40 -21.91 -12.72
C VAL A 367 0.16 -20.92 -11.69
N ARG A 368 -0.45 -19.74 -11.56
CA ARG A 368 -0.05 -18.76 -10.53
C ARG A 368 -0.20 -19.33 -9.12
N GLU A 369 -1.32 -20.00 -8.81
CA GLU A 369 -1.53 -20.61 -7.50
C GLU A 369 -0.57 -21.79 -7.26
N GLU A 370 -0.28 -22.61 -8.28
CA GLU A 370 0.73 -23.66 -8.15
C GLU A 370 2.11 -23.09 -7.79
N ILE A 371 2.52 -21.98 -8.41
CA ILE A 371 3.77 -21.28 -8.09
C ILE A 371 3.72 -20.76 -6.65
N ILE A 372 2.65 -20.04 -6.27
CA ILE A 372 2.50 -19.50 -4.91
C ILE A 372 2.58 -20.61 -3.87
N GLN A 373 2.00 -21.79 -4.13
CA GLN A 373 2.11 -22.92 -3.22
C GLN A 373 3.56 -23.39 -3.05
N VAL A 374 4.32 -23.52 -4.16
CA VAL A 374 5.76 -23.86 -4.09
C VAL A 374 6.56 -22.78 -3.36
N VAL A 375 6.15 -21.51 -3.47
CA VAL A 375 6.78 -20.40 -2.73
C VAL A 375 6.53 -20.50 -1.23
N ARG A 376 5.29 -20.80 -0.81
CA ARG A 376 4.92 -20.97 0.61
C ARG A 376 5.65 -22.13 1.25
N ASP A 377 5.72 -23.26 0.55
CA ASP A 377 6.30 -24.49 1.07
C ASP A 377 7.83 -24.51 0.95
N CYS A 378 8.39 -23.71 0.03
CA CYS A 378 9.80 -23.62 -0.37
C CYS A 378 10.59 -24.92 -0.14
N PRO A 379 10.65 -25.84 -1.12
CA PRO A 379 11.12 -27.22 -0.91
C PRO A 379 12.64 -27.37 -0.72
N ILE A 380 13.38 -26.25 -0.65
CA ILE A 380 14.84 -26.22 -0.57
C ILE A 380 15.29 -25.29 0.55
N SER A 381 16.53 -25.42 1.01
CA SER A 381 17.10 -24.52 2.01
C SER A 381 17.31 -23.10 1.48
N ILE A 382 17.47 -22.15 2.41
CA ILE A 382 17.80 -20.75 2.12
C ILE A 382 19.10 -20.64 1.31
N SER A 383 20.14 -21.38 1.69
CA SER A 383 21.45 -21.35 1.02
C SER A 383 21.31 -21.81 -0.44
N THR A 384 20.62 -22.93 -0.67
CA THR A 384 20.37 -23.43 -2.02
C THR A 384 19.54 -22.45 -2.85
N LEU A 385 18.56 -21.76 -2.25
CA LEU A 385 17.81 -20.72 -2.98
C LEU A 385 18.72 -19.59 -3.44
N LEU A 386 19.58 -19.08 -2.56
CA LEU A 386 20.52 -18.00 -2.89
C LEU A 386 21.57 -18.44 -3.92
N ASP A 387 22.03 -19.69 -3.87
CA ASP A 387 22.93 -20.27 -4.88
C ASP A 387 22.26 -20.31 -6.25
N ILE A 388 21.01 -20.78 -6.34
CA ILE A 388 20.24 -20.76 -7.58
C ILE A 388 20.07 -19.31 -8.08
N CYS A 389 19.71 -18.37 -7.21
CA CYS A 389 19.54 -16.96 -7.55
C CYS A 389 20.82 -16.36 -8.14
N THR A 390 21.96 -16.64 -7.53
CA THR A 390 23.25 -16.05 -7.90
C THR A 390 23.92 -16.77 -9.07
N SER A 391 23.59 -18.05 -9.31
CA SER A 391 24.06 -18.86 -10.45
C SER A 391 23.61 -18.32 -11.81
N ILE A 392 22.56 -17.49 -11.87
CA ILE A 392 22.09 -16.88 -13.12
C ILE A 392 23.18 -15.94 -13.66
N ARG A 393 23.99 -16.45 -14.59
CA ARG A 393 25.11 -15.72 -15.22
C ARG A 393 24.58 -14.66 -16.18
N ASN A 394 25.41 -13.63 -16.40
CA ASN A 394 25.13 -12.53 -17.36
C ASN A 394 23.81 -11.77 -17.11
N PHE A 395 23.31 -11.78 -15.86
CA PHE A 395 22.14 -11.02 -15.45
C PHE A 395 22.55 -9.56 -15.13
N LYS A 396 22.81 -8.79 -16.18
CA LYS A 396 23.27 -7.40 -16.08
C LYS A 396 22.12 -6.46 -15.73
N PHE A 397 22.37 -5.55 -14.80
CA PHE A 397 21.38 -4.52 -14.40
C PHE A 397 20.93 -3.66 -15.59
N SER A 398 21.85 -3.27 -16.48
CA SER A 398 21.52 -2.52 -17.70
C SER A 398 20.57 -3.26 -18.64
N THR A 399 20.61 -4.59 -18.68
CA THR A 399 19.64 -5.38 -19.47
C THR A 399 18.27 -5.32 -18.84
N VAL A 400 18.18 -5.43 -17.51
CA VAL A 400 16.91 -5.30 -16.77
C VAL A 400 16.33 -3.91 -16.98
N GLN A 401 17.11 -2.86 -16.77
CA GLN A 401 16.64 -1.47 -16.96
C GLN A 401 16.16 -1.20 -18.37
N ARG A 402 16.87 -1.69 -19.40
CA ARG A 402 16.45 -1.50 -20.79
C ARG A 402 15.12 -2.20 -21.06
N LEU A 403 14.98 -3.48 -20.69
CA LEU A 403 13.73 -4.21 -20.87
C LEU A 403 12.57 -3.55 -20.12
N GLN A 404 12.81 -3.13 -18.87
CA GLN A 404 11.84 -2.44 -18.04
C GLN A 404 11.37 -1.14 -18.72
N ALA A 405 12.30 -0.30 -19.19
CA ALA A 405 11.97 0.94 -19.89
C ALA A 405 11.22 0.70 -21.21
N ASP A 406 11.64 -0.31 -21.99
CA ASP A 406 10.99 -0.70 -23.25
C ASP A 406 9.52 -1.10 -23.01
N PHE A 407 9.24 -1.90 -21.98
CA PHE A 407 7.88 -2.32 -21.63
C PHE A 407 7.05 -1.20 -20.97
N GLU A 408 7.65 -0.35 -20.16
CA GLU A 408 6.97 0.84 -19.62
C GLU A 408 6.50 1.75 -20.74
N LEU A 409 7.36 2.02 -21.73
CA LEU A 409 6.98 2.83 -22.89
C LEU A 409 5.86 2.17 -23.69
N LYS A 410 5.95 0.85 -23.92
CA LYS A 410 4.94 0.08 -24.67
C LYS A 410 3.56 0.11 -24.03
N HIS A 411 3.48 0.07 -22.70
CA HIS A 411 2.21 -0.11 -21.97
C HIS A 411 1.70 1.15 -21.26
N ARG A 412 2.44 2.26 -21.33
CA ARG A 412 2.10 3.54 -20.66
C ARG A 412 0.68 4.00 -20.98
N ASP A 413 0.32 4.08 -22.26
CA ASP A 413 -0.97 4.65 -22.67
C ASP A 413 -2.15 3.79 -22.26
N LYS A 414 -2.01 2.45 -22.37
CA LYS A 414 -3.01 1.49 -21.91
C LYS A 414 -3.32 1.67 -20.42
N ILE A 415 -2.28 1.71 -19.58
CA ILE A 415 -2.44 1.83 -18.13
C ILE A 415 -2.96 3.21 -17.74
N ASN A 416 -2.52 4.28 -18.41
CA ASN A 416 -3.06 5.62 -18.16
C ASN A 416 -4.55 5.72 -18.50
N LEU A 417 -4.99 5.07 -19.59
CA LEU A 417 -6.40 5.01 -19.95
C LEU A 417 -7.22 4.23 -18.91
N GLU A 418 -6.74 3.05 -18.50
CA GLU A 418 -7.37 2.25 -17.43
C GLU A 418 -7.46 3.02 -16.12
N ARG A 419 -6.42 3.78 -15.75
CA ARG A 419 -6.44 4.64 -14.57
C ARG A 419 -7.45 5.76 -14.67
N SER A 420 -7.54 6.44 -15.82
CA SER A 420 -8.53 7.50 -16.03
C SER A 420 -9.97 6.97 -15.86
N MET A 421 -10.23 5.77 -16.36
CA MET A 421 -11.52 5.10 -16.17
C MET A 421 -11.76 4.71 -14.70
N LYS A 422 -10.73 4.25 -13.97
CA LYS A 422 -10.83 3.89 -12.55
C LYS A 422 -10.94 5.10 -11.62
N SER A 423 -10.30 6.23 -11.91
CA SER A 423 -10.37 7.42 -11.05
C SER A 423 -11.74 8.10 -11.10
N GLN A 424 -12.57 7.80 -12.10
CA GLN A 424 -13.99 8.19 -12.12
C GLN A 424 -14.85 7.38 -11.12
N LEU A 425 -14.31 6.29 -10.55
CA LEU A 425 -15.04 5.36 -9.67
C LEU A 425 -14.53 5.31 -8.22
N SER A 426 -13.43 6.00 -7.87
CA SER A 426 -12.87 5.97 -6.51
C SER A 426 -12.10 7.25 -6.18
N PRO A 427 -12.60 8.10 -5.25
CA PRO A 427 -11.89 9.26 -4.76
C PRO A 427 -11.43 9.07 -3.31
N THR A 428 -10.69 8.01 -2.98
CA THR A 428 -9.91 8.06 -1.73
C THR A 428 -8.78 9.06 -1.93
N ARG A 429 -8.96 10.28 -1.44
CA ARG A 429 -7.89 11.26 -1.17
C ARG A 429 -8.00 11.56 0.30
N THR A 430 -7.04 11.10 1.11
CA THR A 430 -7.13 11.21 2.57
C THR A 430 -7.10 12.67 3.01
N MET A 431 -7.95 13.02 3.98
CA MET A 431 -7.83 14.26 4.72
C MET A 431 -6.64 14.25 5.66
N TYR A 432 -6.09 15.43 5.89
CA TYR A 432 -5.08 15.66 6.92
C TYR A 432 -5.69 16.21 8.22
N THR A 433 -7.02 16.33 8.29
CA THR A 433 -7.76 16.87 9.45
C THR A 433 -8.94 16.01 9.87
N GLN A 434 -9.42 16.23 11.09
CA GLN A 434 -10.62 15.57 11.61
C GLN A 434 -11.86 16.02 10.82
N ALA A 435 -12.72 15.06 10.46
CA ALA A 435 -14.02 15.35 9.88
C ALA A 435 -14.85 16.27 10.78
N PHE A 436 -15.55 17.23 10.19
CA PHE A 436 -16.43 18.14 10.94
C PHE A 436 -17.61 17.37 11.56
N SER A 437 -18.11 17.88 12.70
CA SER A 437 -19.25 17.25 13.41
C SER A 437 -20.57 17.78 12.85
N SER A 438 -21.42 16.87 12.38
CA SER A 438 -22.79 17.15 11.92
C SER A 438 -23.82 16.43 12.79
N ALA A 439 -25.00 17.00 12.95
CA ALA A 439 -26.15 16.31 13.55
C ALA A 439 -26.94 15.48 12.52
N ILE A 440 -26.66 15.65 11.23
CA ILE A 440 -27.35 14.99 10.11
C ILE A 440 -26.58 13.78 9.58
N ILE A 441 -25.26 13.90 9.44
CA ILE A 441 -24.38 12.86 8.84
C ILE A 441 -23.36 12.33 9.85
N ASP A 442 -22.87 11.11 9.60
CA ASP A 442 -21.78 10.49 10.36
C ASP A 442 -20.40 10.98 9.90
N CYS A 443 -19.35 10.53 10.59
CA CYS A 443 -17.99 10.94 10.30
C CYS A 443 -17.49 10.43 8.95
N GLU A 444 -17.98 9.29 8.47
CA GLU A 444 -17.62 8.70 7.18
C GLU A 444 -18.15 9.54 6.02
N VAL A 445 -19.42 9.93 6.05
CA VAL A 445 -20.01 10.81 5.02
C VAL A 445 -19.38 12.20 5.07
N ALA A 446 -19.17 12.75 6.27
CA ALA A 446 -18.46 14.02 6.43
C ALA A 446 -17.04 13.92 5.86
N SER A 447 -16.40 12.75 6.03
CA SER A 447 -15.08 12.50 5.48
C SER A 447 -15.07 12.51 3.94
N GLU A 448 -16.00 11.82 3.31
CA GLU A 448 -16.06 11.81 1.84
C GLU A 448 -16.37 13.21 1.26
N ILE A 449 -17.16 14.03 1.96
CA ILE A 449 -17.43 15.41 1.55
C ILE A 449 -16.16 16.26 1.60
N MET A 450 -15.36 16.23 2.67
CA MET A 450 -14.14 17.07 2.68
C MET A 450 -13.06 16.53 1.73
N ASN A 451 -13.05 15.24 1.40
CA ASN A 451 -12.17 14.68 0.37
C ASN A 451 -12.47 15.24 -1.03
N ALA A 452 -13.73 15.58 -1.29
CA ALA A 452 -14.18 16.20 -2.53
C ALA A 452 -13.95 17.72 -2.60
N LEU A 453 -13.59 18.37 -1.50
CA LEU A 453 -13.25 19.80 -1.49
C LEU A 453 -11.97 20.05 -2.30
N PRO A 454 -11.79 21.28 -2.83
CA PRO A 454 -10.53 21.69 -3.44
C PRO A 454 -9.34 21.47 -2.50
N THR A 455 -8.19 21.06 -3.08
CA THR A 455 -6.98 20.66 -2.32
C THR A 455 -6.55 21.70 -1.28
N ARG A 456 -6.77 22.99 -1.54
CA ARG A 456 -6.42 24.08 -0.63
C ARG A 456 -7.18 24.09 0.70
N PHE A 457 -8.29 23.35 0.81
CA PHE A 457 -9.08 23.23 2.04
C PHE A 457 -8.93 21.88 2.74
N GLN A 458 -8.11 20.95 2.22
CA GLN A 458 -7.96 19.60 2.78
C GLN A 458 -7.22 19.56 4.13
N LEU A 459 -6.65 20.69 4.56
CA LEU A 459 -6.05 20.89 5.89
C LEU A 459 -6.97 21.64 6.86
N GLU A 460 -8.22 21.92 6.47
CA GLU A 460 -9.12 22.78 7.23
C GLU A 460 -10.34 21.98 7.66
N THR A 461 -10.81 22.16 8.89
CA THR A 461 -12.05 21.51 9.37
C THR A 461 -13.20 22.52 9.27
N PRO A 462 -14.23 22.26 8.43
CA PRO A 462 -15.39 23.13 8.32
C PRO A 462 -16.08 23.42 9.65
N SER A 463 -16.55 24.66 9.84
CA SER A 463 -17.17 25.11 11.09
C SER A 463 -18.67 25.37 10.91
N LEU A 464 -19.50 24.92 11.86
CA LEU A 464 -20.95 25.10 11.77
C LEU A 464 -21.31 26.59 11.90
N LEU A 465 -22.05 27.12 10.92
CA LEU A 465 -22.56 28.49 10.92
C LEU A 465 -24.05 28.58 11.21
N PHE A 466 -24.81 27.61 10.72
CA PHE A 466 -26.27 27.60 10.80
C PHE A 466 -26.79 26.19 11.04
N ARG A 467 -27.76 26.06 11.94
CA ARG A 467 -28.58 24.86 12.14
C ARG A 467 -30.05 25.26 12.25
N LEU A 468 -30.92 24.66 11.43
CA LEU A 468 -32.34 25.01 11.36
C LEU A 468 -33.04 24.88 12.72
N SER A 469 -32.77 23.80 13.47
CA SER A 469 -33.36 23.59 14.80
C SER A 469 -32.98 24.65 15.83
N GLU A 470 -31.84 25.33 15.65
CA GLU A 470 -31.31 26.34 16.57
C GLU A 470 -31.62 27.77 16.11
N ASN A 471 -31.62 28.00 14.80
CA ASN A 471 -31.70 29.34 14.21
C ASN A 471 -33.05 29.68 13.57
N GLY A 472 -33.92 28.68 13.39
CA GLY A 472 -35.26 28.85 12.82
C GLY A 472 -35.30 28.91 11.29
N VAL A 473 -36.51 29.02 10.73
CA VAL A 473 -36.78 28.80 9.30
C VAL A 473 -36.65 30.05 8.40
N SER A 474 -36.13 31.16 8.94
CA SER A 474 -36.08 32.45 8.24
C SER A 474 -34.84 32.61 7.37
N PHE A 475 -35.03 32.95 6.09
CA PHE A 475 -33.92 33.33 5.19
C PHE A 475 -33.13 34.55 5.71
N THR A 476 -33.80 35.52 6.34
CA THR A 476 -33.10 36.68 6.92
C THR A 476 -32.08 36.25 7.96
N GLN A 477 -32.45 35.29 8.82
CA GLN A 477 -31.53 34.77 9.83
C GLN A 477 -30.41 33.94 9.21
N LEU A 478 -30.72 33.08 8.22
CA LEU A 478 -29.72 32.31 7.48
C LEU A 478 -28.65 33.22 6.88
N TRP A 479 -29.08 34.22 6.13
CA TRP A 479 -28.20 35.21 5.49
C TRP A 479 -27.30 35.95 6.47
N ASN A 480 -27.84 36.39 7.60
CA ASN A 480 -27.03 37.08 8.62
C ASN A 480 -25.87 36.22 9.15
N LEU A 481 -26.03 34.89 9.16
CA LEU A 481 -25.04 33.95 9.67
C LEU A 481 -24.04 33.47 8.61
N ILE A 482 -24.45 33.38 7.34
CA ILE A 482 -23.61 32.75 6.29
C ILE A 482 -23.02 33.72 5.27
N ASP A 483 -23.41 35.00 5.27
CA ASP A 483 -22.94 35.98 4.27
C ASP A 483 -21.42 36.16 4.25
N GLN A 484 -20.77 36.02 5.41
CA GLN A 484 -19.32 36.18 5.54
C GLN A 484 -18.54 34.91 5.17
N ALA A 485 -19.23 33.79 4.94
CA ALA A 485 -18.58 32.58 4.47
C ALA A 485 -18.22 32.75 3.00
N GLU A 486 -16.93 32.69 2.67
CA GLU A 486 -16.48 32.66 1.27
C GLU A 486 -16.93 31.39 0.58
N GLN A 487 -16.98 30.29 1.32
CA GLN A 487 -17.38 28.99 0.84
C GLN A 487 -18.16 28.25 1.90
N SER A 488 -19.08 27.40 1.45
CA SER A 488 -19.99 26.72 2.36
C SER A 488 -20.35 25.31 1.96
N ILE A 489 -20.61 24.46 2.95
CA ILE A 489 -21.20 23.14 2.78
C ILE A 489 -22.62 23.19 3.31
N LEU A 490 -23.59 22.80 2.49
CA LEU A 490 -24.99 22.65 2.85
C LEU A 490 -25.29 21.17 3.06
N ILE A 491 -25.97 20.86 4.16
CA ILE A 491 -26.41 19.50 4.50
C ILE A 491 -27.89 19.56 4.87
N ILE A 492 -28.72 18.87 4.11
CA ILE A 492 -30.18 18.85 4.26
C ILE A 492 -30.61 17.44 4.62
N LYS A 493 -31.43 17.33 5.68
CA LYS A 493 -32.20 16.13 6.00
C LYS A 493 -33.67 16.40 5.72
N SER A 494 -34.30 15.59 4.88
CA SER A 494 -35.73 15.69 4.64
C SER A 494 -36.55 14.99 5.75
N THR A 495 -37.85 15.29 5.81
CA THR A 495 -38.81 14.59 6.70
C THR A 495 -38.98 13.10 6.34
N LYS A 496 -38.56 12.69 5.12
CA LYS A 496 -38.49 11.29 4.68
C LYS A 496 -37.10 10.65 4.91
N ASN A 497 -36.25 11.31 5.70
CA ASN A 497 -34.87 10.91 6.01
C ASN A 497 -33.94 10.84 4.79
N GLU A 498 -34.26 11.51 3.67
CA GLU A 498 -33.27 11.69 2.60
C GLU A 498 -32.22 12.68 3.07
N VAL A 499 -30.94 12.40 2.80
CA VAL A 499 -29.83 13.26 3.17
C VAL A 499 -29.07 13.64 1.92
N PHE A 500 -28.91 14.93 1.68
CA PHE A 500 -28.30 15.47 0.47
C PHE A 500 -27.81 16.89 0.72
N GLY A 501 -27.04 17.43 -0.21
CA GLY A 501 -26.41 18.70 0.01
C GLY A 501 -25.56 19.19 -1.14
N ALA A 502 -24.79 20.22 -0.85
CA ALA A 502 -23.88 20.82 -1.82
C ALA A 502 -22.67 21.43 -1.14
N TYR A 503 -21.57 21.52 -1.87
CA TYR A 503 -20.50 22.46 -1.60
C TYR A 503 -20.60 23.63 -2.58
N CYS A 504 -20.51 24.84 -2.02
CA CYS A 504 -20.72 26.10 -2.69
C CYS A 504 -19.43 26.92 -2.63
N SER A 505 -18.87 27.22 -3.80
CA SER A 505 -17.51 27.75 -3.92
C SER A 505 -17.40 29.29 -3.89
N ALA A 506 -18.49 29.98 -3.58
CA ALA A 506 -18.59 31.44 -3.55
C ALA A 506 -19.46 31.96 -2.40
N SER A 507 -19.26 33.23 -2.05
CA SER A 507 -19.97 33.86 -0.94
C SER A 507 -21.43 34.09 -1.30
N TRP A 508 -22.33 33.77 -0.38
CA TRP A 508 -23.75 34.08 -0.55
C TRP A 508 -24.02 35.58 -0.60
N SER A 509 -23.13 36.42 -0.06
CA SER A 509 -23.24 37.88 -0.09
C SER A 509 -23.26 38.44 -1.52
N GLU A 510 -22.68 37.73 -2.48
CA GLU A 510 -22.70 38.08 -3.91
C GLU A 510 -24.12 38.25 -4.46
N ARG A 511 -25.13 37.65 -3.82
CA ARG A 511 -26.54 37.87 -4.18
C ARG A 511 -26.96 39.36 -4.17
N ARG A 512 -26.24 40.20 -3.43
CA ARG A 512 -26.50 41.66 -3.32
C ARG A 512 -25.81 42.48 -4.41
N ASP A 513 -24.85 41.91 -5.15
CA ASP A 513 -24.13 42.64 -6.18
C ASP A 513 -24.97 42.76 -7.46
N PHE A 514 -25.82 43.76 -7.50
CA PHE A 514 -26.71 44.03 -8.64
C PHE A 514 -26.01 44.82 -9.76
N HIS A 515 -24.93 45.56 -9.45
CA HIS A 515 -24.29 46.48 -10.39
C HIS A 515 -23.29 45.79 -11.34
N GLU A 516 -22.64 44.70 -10.93
CA GLU A 516 -21.75 43.91 -11.80
C GLU A 516 -22.50 42.93 -12.75
N ARG A 517 -23.81 42.72 -12.56
CA ARG A 517 -24.56 41.59 -13.15
C ARG A 517 -25.29 41.85 -14.47
N THR A 518 -24.74 42.68 -15.35
CA THR A 518 -25.27 42.78 -16.74
C THR A 518 -25.04 41.50 -17.58
N ARG A 519 -24.25 40.52 -17.08
CA ARG A 519 -23.89 39.29 -17.81
C ARG A 519 -24.48 37.96 -17.29
N SER A 520 -24.74 37.77 -15.99
CA SER A 520 -25.34 36.52 -15.46
C SER A 520 -25.96 36.71 -14.07
N LYS A 521 -27.07 36.01 -13.81
CA LYS A 521 -27.72 35.93 -12.47
C LYS A 521 -27.10 34.87 -11.54
N TYR A 522 -26.15 34.09 -12.06
CA TYR A 522 -25.47 33.01 -11.34
C TYR A 522 -24.06 33.42 -10.95
N PHE A 523 -23.59 32.89 -9.83
CA PHE A 523 -22.25 33.06 -9.28
C PHE A 523 -21.68 31.71 -8.82
N GLY A 524 -20.44 31.69 -8.35
CA GLY A 524 -19.69 30.47 -8.06
C GLY A 524 -18.74 30.05 -9.18
N THR A 525 -17.99 28.98 -8.91
CA THR A 525 -16.99 28.41 -9.82
C THR A 525 -17.27 26.93 -10.07
N GLY A 526 -16.56 26.36 -11.06
CA GLY A 526 -16.59 24.92 -11.37
C GLY A 526 -16.12 23.99 -10.25
N GLU A 527 -15.72 24.52 -9.09
CA GLU A 527 -15.36 23.75 -7.90
C GLU A 527 -16.57 23.34 -7.07
N SER A 528 -17.73 23.98 -7.28
CA SER A 528 -18.98 23.58 -6.61
C SER A 528 -19.37 22.15 -6.99
N PHE A 529 -20.03 21.44 -6.08
CA PHE A 529 -20.57 20.10 -6.34
C PHE A 529 -21.84 19.85 -5.53
N VAL A 530 -22.69 18.93 -5.99
CA VAL A 530 -23.86 18.46 -5.24
C VAL A 530 -23.70 16.99 -4.89
N TRP A 531 -24.41 16.54 -3.86
CA TRP A 531 -24.31 15.15 -3.42
C TRP A 531 -25.60 14.67 -2.75
N TYR A 532 -25.78 13.35 -2.70
CA TYR A 532 -26.78 12.70 -1.85
C TYR A 532 -26.19 11.47 -1.17
N ALA A 533 -26.68 11.13 0.02
CA ALA A 533 -26.28 9.92 0.74
C ALA A 533 -26.92 8.69 0.09
N ASP A 534 -26.10 7.77 -0.43
CA ASP A 534 -26.60 6.53 -1.00
C ASP A 534 -26.82 5.50 0.11
N ARG A 535 -28.11 5.25 0.43
CA ARG A 535 -28.52 4.33 1.49
C ARG A 535 -28.07 2.89 1.27
N SER A 536 -27.72 2.50 0.06
CA SER A 536 -27.28 1.12 -0.24
C SER A 536 -25.83 0.87 0.15
N ILE A 537 -24.99 1.90 0.13
CA ILE A 537 -23.55 1.81 0.39
C ILE A 537 -23.10 2.61 1.62
N GLY A 538 -23.95 3.47 2.18
CA GLY A 538 -23.64 4.26 3.38
C GLY A 538 -22.67 5.42 3.15
N LEU A 539 -22.42 5.80 1.89
CA LEU A 539 -21.47 6.86 1.50
C LEU A 539 -22.14 7.88 0.57
N PRO A 540 -21.64 9.13 0.50
CA PRO A 540 -22.21 10.13 -0.38
C PRO A 540 -21.83 9.87 -1.84
N ARG A 541 -22.80 10.05 -2.72
CA ARG A 541 -22.56 10.11 -4.16
C ARG A 541 -22.40 11.57 -4.57
N ILE A 542 -21.22 11.92 -5.07
CA ILE A 542 -20.81 13.31 -5.35
C ILE A 542 -20.81 13.57 -6.86
N PHE A 543 -21.37 14.72 -7.25
CA PHE A 543 -21.50 15.16 -8.63
C PHE A 543 -20.81 16.53 -8.80
N HIS A 544 -19.63 16.51 -9.40
CA HIS A 544 -18.87 17.71 -9.76
C HIS A 544 -19.46 18.41 -10.98
N TRP A 545 -18.98 19.62 -11.27
CA TRP A 545 -19.35 20.34 -12.48
C TRP A 545 -19.11 19.49 -13.74
N ALA A 546 -20.06 19.50 -14.66
CA ALA A 546 -19.99 18.76 -15.92
C ALA A 546 -18.74 19.12 -16.75
N GLY A 547 -18.26 20.37 -16.63
CA GLY A 547 -17.02 20.82 -17.28
C GLY A 547 -15.75 20.18 -16.74
N THR A 548 -15.75 19.66 -15.51
CA THR A 548 -14.55 19.05 -14.89
C THR A 548 -14.06 17.82 -15.64
N SER A 549 -14.95 17.10 -16.34
CA SER A 549 -14.62 15.89 -17.12
C SER A 549 -14.83 16.05 -18.63
N SER A 550 -15.05 17.28 -19.11
CA SER A 550 -15.31 17.56 -20.53
C SER A 550 -14.03 17.99 -21.25
N ASP A 551 -13.85 17.54 -22.51
CA ASP A 551 -12.80 18.05 -23.40
C ASP A 551 -13.07 19.51 -23.85
N HIS A 552 -14.32 19.97 -23.69
CA HIS A 552 -14.78 21.33 -24.00
C HIS A 552 -15.52 21.92 -22.79
N PRO A 553 -14.80 22.34 -21.74
CA PRO A 553 -15.42 22.85 -20.50
C PRO A 553 -16.16 24.18 -20.69
N ASP A 554 -15.74 25.00 -21.66
CA ASP A 554 -16.37 26.29 -21.95
C ASP A 554 -17.81 26.15 -22.49
N ASP A 555 -18.12 25.01 -23.13
CA ASP A 555 -19.45 24.70 -23.65
C ASP A 555 -20.40 24.16 -22.55
N CYS A 556 -19.87 23.86 -21.36
CA CYS A 556 -20.65 23.29 -20.27
C CYS A 556 -21.43 24.37 -19.49
N PRO A 557 -22.65 24.09 -19.01
CA PRO A 557 -23.45 25.06 -18.27
C PRO A 557 -22.78 25.53 -16.97
N GLN A 558 -22.53 26.84 -16.84
CA GLN A 558 -21.92 27.49 -15.66
C GLN A 558 -22.97 28.19 -14.78
N MET A 559 -23.95 27.42 -14.30
CA MET A 559 -25.07 27.92 -13.47
C MET A 559 -24.99 27.33 -12.06
N PHE A 560 -23.95 27.69 -11.30
CA PHE A 560 -23.59 27.06 -10.03
C PHE A 560 -24.48 27.48 -8.87
N MET A 561 -24.63 28.79 -8.62
CA MET A 561 -25.37 29.31 -7.47
C MET A 561 -26.20 30.52 -7.88
N THR A 562 -27.40 30.66 -7.34
CA THR A 562 -28.16 31.92 -7.41
C THR A 562 -29.05 32.06 -6.18
N ALA A 563 -29.24 33.29 -5.71
CA ALA A 563 -30.02 33.57 -4.51
C ALA A 563 -30.63 34.97 -4.56
N ASN A 564 -31.66 35.18 -3.74
CA ASN A 564 -32.19 36.50 -3.37
C ASN A 564 -32.66 36.46 -1.91
N ASP A 565 -33.38 37.47 -1.43
CA ASP A 565 -33.80 37.56 -0.03
C ASP A 565 -34.63 36.37 0.47
N ARG A 566 -35.30 35.63 -0.42
CA ARG A 566 -36.16 34.47 -0.10
C ARG A 566 -35.96 33.28 -1.05
N LEU A 567 -34.78 33.19 -1.67
CA LEU A 567 -34.46 32.16 -2.65
C LEU A 567 -33.03 31.71 -2.48
N LEU A 568 -32.82 30.39 -2.47
CA LEU A 568 -31.52 29.75 -2.58
C LEU A 568 -31.59 28.64 -3.63
N ILE A 569 -30.72 28.71 -4.63
CA ILE A 569 -30.57 27.70 -5.67
C ILE A 569 -29.11 27.29 -5.80
N VAL A 570 -28.86 25.98 -5.84
CA VAL A 570 -27.56 25.39 -6.18
C VAL A 570 -27.75 24.46 -7.37
N GLY A 571 -27.01 24.72 -8.46
CA GLY A 571 -27.03 24.01 -9.73
C GLY A 571 -28.29 24.28 -10.53
N SER A 572 -28.14 24.66 -11.80
CA SER A 572 -29.27 24.82 -12.72
C SER A 572 -28.94 24.29 -14.13
N GLY A 573 -29.75 24.63 -15.12
CA GLY A 573 -29.65 24.15 -16.50
C GLY A 573 -30.54 22.94 -16.77
N GLY A 574 -31.74 23.20 -17.28
CA GLY A 574 -32.81 22.22 -17.39
C GLY A 574 -33.67 22.18 -16.12
N GLY A 575 -33.08 21.78 -15.00
CA GLY A 575 -33.68 21.78 -13.66
C GLY A 575 -32.70 22.24 -12.58
N ASP A 576 -33.22 22.54 -11.39
CA ASP A 576 -32.42 23.00 -10.24
C ASP A 576 -32.05 21.80 -9.34
N ALA A 577 -30.76 21.59 -9.03
CA ALA A 577 -30.36 20.46 -8.18
C ALA A 577 -30.88 20.61 -6.75
N ILE A 578 -30.82 21.84 -6.21
CA ILE A 578 -31.45 22.24 -4.95
C ILE A 578 -32.09 23.61 -5.15
N SER A 579 -33.37 23.75 -4.82
CA SER A 579 -34.14 25.00 -4.88
C SER A 579 -34.99 25.14 -3.62
N ILE A 580 -34.76 26.17 -2.81
CA ILE A 580 -35.53 26.47 -1.58
C ILE A 580 -36.09 27.89 -1.71
N ARG A 581 -37.38 28.06 -1.41
CA ARG A 581 -38.13 29.30 -1.66
C ARG A 581 -38.96 29.69 -0.44
N ASP A 582 -39.16 31.00 -0.28
CA ASP A 582 -39.99 31.64 0.75
C ASP A 582 -39.48 31.45 2.18
N GLU A 583 -39.47 30.21 2.68
CA GLU A 583 -39.00 29.81 4.02
C GLU A 583 -38.16 28.53 3.92
N LEU A 584 -37.34 28.25 4.94
CA LEU A 584 -36.50 27.05 5.01
C LEU A 584 -37.28 25.82 5.46
N THR A 585 -38.46 25.60 4.87
CA THR A 585 -39.39 24.52 5.25
C THR A 585 -39.54 23.46 4.16
N SER A 586 -39.39 23.84 2.89
CA SER A 586 -39.52 22.91 1.76
C SER A 586 -38.73 23.38 0.54
N GLY A 587 -38.50 22.45 -0.38
CA GLY A 587 -37.78 22.74 -1.61
C GLY A 587 -38.02 21.73 -2.72
N LEU A 588 -37.35 21.97 -3.84
CA LEU A 588 -37.39 21.14 -5.03
C LEU A 588 -35.97 20.70 -5.44
N SER A 589 -35.87 19.52 -6.01
CA SER A 589 -34.66 18.94 -6.59
C SER A 589 -35.00 18.24 -7.91
N TYR A 590 -34.36 18.67 -8.99
CA TYR A 590 -34.53 18.09 -10.33
C TYR A 590 -33.16 17.65 -10.87
N ALA A 591 -33.19 16.90 -11.98
CA ALA A 591 -31.97 16.65 -12.73
C ALA A 591 -31.38 17.98 -13.22
N CYS A 592 -30.06 18.13 -13.08
CA CYS A 592 -29.35 19.38 -13.28
C CYS A 592 -28.16 19.19 -14.24
N ASN A 593 -28.15 19.96 -15.34
CA ASN A 593 -27.12 19.84 -16.37
C ASN A 593 -25.77 20.42 -15.91
N THR A 594 -25.75 21.44 -15.03
CA THR A 594 -24.47 21.99 -14.53
C THR A 594 -23.65 20.92 -13.79
N PHE A 595 -24.27 20.04 -13.01
CA PHE A 595 -23.54 18.98 -12.30
C PHE A 595 -23.70 17.59 -12.93
N SER A 596 -24.41 17.48 -14.07
CA SER A 596 -24.83 16.20 -14.65
C SER A 596 -25.43 15.24 -13.61
N SER A 597 -26.20 15.80 -12.67
CA SER A 597 -26.75 15.06 -11.53
C SER A 597 -28.22 14.69 -11.77
N PRO A 598 -28.69 13.55 -11.23
CA PRO A 598 -30.12 13.28 -11.13
C PRO A 598 -30.76 14.19 -10.06
N ALA A 599 -32.08 14.12 -9.92
CA ALA A 599 -32.73 14.67 -8.72
C ALA A 599 -32.14 14.01 -7.47
N LEU A 600 -31.79 14.82 -6.47
CA LEU A 600 -31.13 14.38 -5.24
C LEU A 600 -32.11 13.71 -4.26
N VAL A 601 -33.42 13.90 -4.48
CA VAL A 601 -34.48 13.23 -3.74
C VAL A 601 -35.50 12.56 -4.68
N PRO A 602 -36.10 11.43 -4.27
CA PRO A 602 -37.22 10.84 -4.99
C PRO A 602 -38.45 11.76 -5.04
N GLY A 603 -39.05 11.93 -6.22
CA GLY A 603 -40.30 12.69 -6.39
C GLY A 603 -40.13 14.21 -6.49
N ASN A 604 -38.89 14.69 -6.61
CA ASN A 604 -38.49 16.08 -6.87
C ASN A 604 -38.87 17.14 -5.83
N ALA A 605 -39.77 16.85 -4.88
CA ALA A 605 -40.14 17.77 -3.81
C ALA A 605 -39.77 17.18 -2.44
N PHE A 606 -39.25 18.03 -1.56
CA PHE A 606 -38.87 17.65 -0.20
C PHE A 606 -39.34 18.68 0.82
N GLU A 607 -39.63 18.20 2.03
CA GLU A 607 -39.81 19.00 3.23
C GLU A 607 -38.56 18.86 4.09
N ILE A 608 -38.08 19.98 4.64
CA ILE A 608 -36.82 20.05 5.39
C ILE A 608 -37.11 19.71 6.85
N ALA A 609 -36.47 18.65 7.36
CA ALA A 609 -36.48 18.32 8.78
C ALA A 609 -35.32 18.99 9.52
N GLU A 610 -34.15 19.07 8.90
CA GLU A 610 -32.98 19.75 9.43
C GLU A 610 -32.14 20.30 8.26
N LEU A 611 -31.52 21.47 8.46
CA LEU A 611 -30.56 22.07 7.54
C LEU A 611 -29.37 22.58 8.34
N GLU A 612 -28.17 22.12 7.98
CA GLU A 612 -26.91 22.64 8.50
C GLU A 612 -26.14 23.35 7.38
N VAL A 613 -25.47 24.46 7.72
CA VAL A 613 -24.52 25.14 6.84
C VAL A 613 -23.20 25.32 7.57
N PHE A 614 -22.12 24.88 6.93
CA PHE A 614 -20.76 24.98 7.46
C PHE A 614 -19.93 25.96 6.62
N SER A 615 -19.04 26.71 7.26
CA SER A 615 -18.02 27.53 6.60
C SER A 615 -16.82 26.65 6.20
N VAL A 616 -16.26 26.90 5.03
CA VAL A 616 -14.94 26.39 4.62
C VAL A 616 -14.02 27.60 4.47
N VAL A 617 -12.99 27.69 5.31
CA VAL A 617 -12.06 28.84 5.37
C VAL A 617 -10.67 28.34 5.02
N SER A 618 -9.90 29.09 4.23
CA SER A 618 -8.47 28.87 4.03
C SER A 618 -7.70 29.66 5.09
N SER A 619 -6.78 29.04 5.84
CA SER A 619 -5.89 29.75 6.78
C SER A 619 -4.86 30.68 6.12
N VAL A 620 -4.90 30.83 4.80
CA VAL A 620 -4.08 31.79 4.05
C VAL A 620 -4.86 33.07 3.83
N ASP A 621 -4.84 33.96 4.82
CA ASP A 621 -4.88 35.43 4.67
C ASP A 621 -4.27 36.13 5.90
#